data_AF-A0A0S2LZ63-F1
#
_entry.id   AF-A0A0S2LZ63-F1
#
_cell.length_a   1.000
_cell.length_b   1.000
_cell.length_c   1.000
_cell.angle_alpha   90.00
_cell.angle_beta   90.00
_cell.angle_gamma   90.00
#
_symmetry.space_group_name_H-M   'P 1'
#
loop_
_entity.id
_entity.type
_entity.pdbx_description
1 polymer ?
#
loop_
_entity_poly.entity_id
_entity_poly.type
_entity_poly.pdbx_seq_one_letter_code
_entity_poly.pdbx_strand_id
1 'polypeptide(L)'
;MAALTALYEATIRKLRRTNKRKLATVTRSFEDKLATAYKQLNESAQTLSRAQSKADDLKRLAQRLHDENEQREVHERQAMKDMQHLAAKVLTLHSDANTRLDPSTASIFARRGWNTETGRS
;
A
#
# COMPACT_ATOMS: atom_id res chain seq x y z
N MET A 1 32.98 71.70 38.56
CA MET A 1 32.97 71.20 37.17
C MET A 1 33.29 69.71 37.06
N ALA A 2 34.44 69.22 37.54
CA ALA A 2 34.86 67.81 37.39
C ALA A 2 33.87 66.73 37.91
N ALA A 3 33.19 66.98 39.04
CA ALA A 3 32.22 66.03 39.61
C ALA A 3 30.97 65.82 38.72
N LEU A 4 30.55 66.88 38.04
CA LEU A 4 29.38 66.86 37.15
C LEU A 4 29.70 66.08 35.87
N THR A 5 30.92 66.28 35.32
CA THR A 5 31.42 65.50 34.19
C THR A 5 31.55 64.01 34.51
N ALA A 6 32.04 63.65 35.70
CA ALA A 6 32.15 62.26 36.14
C ALA A 6 30.78 61.56 36.27
N LEU A 7 29.75 62.27 36.74
CA LEU A 7 28.37 61.78 36.80
C LEU A 7 27.78 61.53 35.40
N TYR A 8 27.99 62.45 34.46
CA TYR A 8 27.55 62.27 33.07
C TYR A 8 28.24 61.09 32.40
N GLU A 9 29.56 60.93 32.57
CA GLU A 9 30.24 59.76 32.02
C GLU A 9 29.75 58.44 32.64
N ALA A 10 29.51 58.41 33.94
CA ALA A 10 29.02 57.22 34.64
C ALA A 10 27.62 56.81 34.13
N THR A 11 26.73 57.77 33.92
CA THR A 11 25.39 57.52 33.37
C THR A 11 25.44 57.05 31.92
N ILE A 12 26.26 57.68 31.07
CA ILE A 12 26.49 57.23 29.68
C ILE A 12 27.05 55.81 29.64
N ARG A 13 28.05 55.50 30.48
CA ARG A 13 28.61 54.14 30.57
C ARG A 13 27.57 53.12 31.02
N LYS A 14 26.74 53.45 32.01
CA LYS A 14 25.64 52.58 32.48
C LYS A 14 24.62 52.34 31.37
N LEU A 15 24.21 53.39 30.65
CA LEU A 15 23.28 53.29 29.54
C LEU A 15 23.83 52.40 28.42
N ARG A 16 25.08 52.62 27.98
CA ARG A 16 25.75 51.79 26.96
C ARG A 16 25.82 50.32 27.37
N ARG A 17 26.21 50.03 28.62
CA ARG A 17 26.26 48.64 29.13
C ARG A 17 24.88 47.99 29.13
N THR A 18 23.86 48.74 29.51
CA THR A 18 22.48 48.24 29.58
C THR A 18 21.94 47.94 28.18
N ASN A 19 22.16 48.86 27.23
CA ASN A 19 21.75 48.66 25.84
C ASN A 19 22.49 47.51 25.18
N LYS A 20 23.80 47.36 25.41
CA LYS A 20 24.59 46.23 24.90
C LYS A 20 24.06 44.88 25.42
N ARG A 21 23.69 44.80 26.70
CA ARG A 21 23.11 43.59 27.29
C ARG A 21 21.75 43.28 26.67
N LYS A 22 20.86 44.27 26.57
CA LYS A 22 19.54 44.09 25.94
C LYS A 22 19.69 43.59 24.50
N LEU A 23 20.58 44.19 23.72
CA LEU A 23 20.85 43.77 22.35
C LEU A 23 21.31 42.31 22.31
N ALA A 24 22.31 41.94 23.13
CA ALA A 24 22.81 40.57 23.18
C ALA A 24 21.73 39.55 23.58
N THR A 25 20.88 39.89 24.56
CA THR A 25 19.75 39.03 24.95
C THR A 25 18.76 38.84 23.80
N VAL A 26 18.42 39.92 23.09
CA VAL A 26 17.52 39.86 21.94
C VAL A 26 18.13 39.03 20.82
N THR A 27 19.38 39.29 20.44
CA THR A 27 20.09 38.52 19.41
C THR A 27 20.10 37.03 19.72
N ARG A 28 20.48 36.66 20.96
CA ARG A 28 20.50 35.26 21.39
C ARG A 28 19.12 34.61 21.32
N SER A 29 18.08 35.33 21.73
CA SER A 29 16.71 34.82 21.65
C SER A 29 16.25 34.58 20.21
N PHE A 30 16.70 35.39 19.25
CA PHE A 30 16.41 35.19 17.84
C PHE A 30 17.18 34.01 17.26
N GLU A 31 18.46 33.86 17.61
CA GLU A 31 19.29 32.71 17.22
C GLU A 31 18.69 31.39 17.73
N ASP A 32 18.28 31.34 19.00
CA ASP A 32 17.67 30.15 19.60
C ASP A 32 16.34 29.78 18.90
N LYS A 33 15.51 30.78 18.59
CA LYS A 33 14.26 30.58 17.84
C LYS A 33 14.51 30.10 16.42
N LEU A 34 15.50 30.67 15.73
CA LEU A 34 15.88 30.23 14.39
C LEU A 34 16.37 28.79 14.40
N ALA A 35 17.27 28.44 15.33
CA ALA A 35 17.77 27.08 15.47
C ALA A 35 16.64 26.07 15.72
N THR A 36 15.68 26.44 16.57
CA THR A 36 14.49 25.61 16.86
C THR A 36 13.62 25.43 15.62
N ALA A 37 13.33 26.52 14.91
CA ALA A 37 12.52 26.49 13.68
C ALA A 37 13.19 25.64 12.58
N TYR A 38 14.51 25.76 12.40
CA TYR A 38 15.27 24.94 11.47
C TYR A 38 15.22 23.46 11.83
N LYS A 39 15.35 23.12 13.11
CA LYS A 39 15.26 21.73 13.57
C LYS A 39 13.87 21.14 13.28
N GLN A 40 12.81 21.87 13.60
CA GLN A 40 11.43 21.45 13.31
C GLN A 40 11.16 21.29 11.81
N LEU A 41 11.68 22.21 10.99
CA LEU A 41 11.57 22.12 9.53
C LEU A 41 12.29 20.89 8.98
N ASN A 42 13.48 20.58 9.50
CA ASN A 42 14.22 19.41 9.06
C ASN A 42 13.53 18.10 9.49
N GLU A 43 13.00 18.04 10.71
CA GLU A 43 12.22 16.90 11.21
C GLU A 43 10.93 16.70 10.39
N SER A 44 10.23 17.77 10.02
CA SER A 44 9.04 17.68 9.17
C SER A 44 9.37 17.25 7.74
N ALA A 45 10.45 17.74 7.16
CA ALA A 45 10.94 17.30 5.86
C ALA A 45 11.29 15.80 5.85
N GLN A 46 11.95 15.32 6.91
CA GLN A 46 12.29 13.89 7.04
C GLN A 46 11.05 13.01 7.20
N THR A 47 10.07 13.43 8.01
CA THR A 47 8.82 12.67 8.16
C THR A 47 8.02 12.63 6.86
N LEU A 48 7.96 13.74 6.13
CA LEU A 48 7.31 13.80 4.81
C LEU A 48 8.01 12.90 3.78
N SER A 49 9.35 12.92 3.73
CA SER A 49 10.12 12.03 2.85
C SER A 49 9.88 10.55 3.17
N ARG A 50 9.86 10.17 4.45
CA ARG A 50 9.52 8.80 4.87
C ARG A 50 8.09 8.42 4.50
N ALA A 51 7.13 9.34 4.63
CA ALA A 51 5.75 9.10 4.26
C ALA A 51 5.59 8.90 2.74
N GLN A 52 6.30 9.69 1.93
CA GLN A 52 6.34 9.51 0.47
C GLN A 52 6.92 8.15 0.08
N SER A 53 8.05 7.75 0.67
CA SER A 53 8.63 6.43 0.42
C SER A 53 7.65 5.29 0.75
N LYS A 54 6.92 5.38 1.87
CA LYS A 54 5.90 4.39 2.22
C LYS A 54 4.72 4.39 1.24
N ALA A 55 4.31 5.56 0.75
CA ALA A 55 3.24 5.65 -0.25
C ALA A 55 3.65 4.99 -1.57
N ASP A 56 4.90 5.18 -2.01
CA ASP A 56 5.44 4.53 -3.20
C ASP A 56 5.49 3.00 -3.06
N ASP A 57 5.91 2.50 -1.90
CA ASP A 57 5.92 1.07 -1.63
C ASP A 57 4.52 0.46 -1.62
N LEU A 58 3.54 1.15 -1.01
CA LEU A 58 2.14 0.74 -1.05
C LEU A 58 1.60 0.72 -2.48
N LYS A 59 1.94 1.72 -3.29
CA LYS A 59 1.53 1.78 -4.70
C LYS A 59 2.08 0.58 -5.49
N ARG A 60 3.35 0.22 -5.27
CA ARG A 60 3.97 -0.97 -5.89
C ARG A 60 3.33 -2.27 -5.43
N LEU A 61 2.98 -2.39 -4.14
CA LEU A 61 2.27 -3.54 -3.61
C LEU A 61 0.87 -3.66 -4.21
N ALA A 62 0.13 -2.55 -4.31
CA ALA A 62 -1.19 -2.54 -4.93
C ALA A 62 -1.13 -2.96 -6.40
N GLN A 63 -0.13 -2.48 -7.15
CA GLN A 63 0.09 -2.90 -8.54
C GLN A 63 0.34 -4.41 -8.64
N ARG A 64 1.24 -4.95 -7.81
CA ARG A 64 1.52 -6.39 -7.80
C ARG A 64 0.29 -7.23 -7.46
N LEU A 65 -0.48 -6.83 -6.45
CA LEU A 65 -1.71 -7.52 -6.08
C LEU A 65 -2.75 -7.49 -7.20
N HIS A 66 -2.81 -6.39 -7.95
CA HIS A 66 -3.67 -6.29 -9.11
C HIS A 66 -3.23 -7.27 -10.21
N ASP A 67 -1.94 -7.26 -10.57
CA ASP A 67 -1.38 -8.15 -11.59
C ASP A 67 -1.54 -9.64 -11.20
N GLU A 68 -1.33 -9.98 -9.92
CA GLU A 68 -1.55 -11.34 -9.38
C GLU A 68 -3.02 -11.76 -9.46
N ASN A 69 -3.96 -10.86 -9.19
CA ASN A 69 -5.39 -11.16 -9.31
C ASN A 69 -5.78 -11.39 -10.77
N GLU A 70 -5.29 -10.58 -11.71
CA GLU A 70 -5.56 -10.80 -13.13
C GLU A 70 -5.04 -12.16 -13.60
N GLN A 71 -3.84 -12.55 -13.16
CA GLN A 71 -3.30 -13.88 -13.45
C GLN A 71 -4.17 -15.00 -12.87
N ARG A 72 -4.61 -14.86 -11.62
CA ARG A 72 -5.53 -15.82 -10.98
C ARG A 72 -6.83 -15.96 -11.75
N GLU A 73 -7.45 -14.86 -12.17
CA GLU A 73 -8.68 -14.92 -12.96
C GLU A 73 -8.47 -15.66 -14.29
N VAL A 74 -7.34 -15.44 -14.96
CA VAL A 74 -7.02 -16.17 -16.21
C VAL A 74 -6.87 -17.67 -15.92
N HIS A 75 -6.15 -18.03 -14.86
CA HIS A 75 -5.98 -19.44 -14.47
C HIS A 75 -7.32 -20.09 -14.11
N GLU A 76 -8.19 -19.42 -13.37
CA GLU A 76 -9.52 -19.91 -13.02
C GLU A 76 -10.40 -20.11 -14.27
N ARG A 77 -10.39 -19.14 -15.19
CA ARG A 77 -11.11 -19.26 -16.47
C ARG A 77 -10.61 -20.45 -17.29
N GLN A 78 -9.29 -20.68 -17.33
CA GLN A 78 -8.73 -21.83 -18.03
C GLN A 78 -9.12 -23.15 -17.35
N ALA A 79 -9.02 -23.23 -16.02
CA ALA A 79 -9.41 -24.41 -15.27
C ALA A 79 -10.90 -24.76 -15.47
N MET A 80 -11.78 -23.75 -15.54
CA MET A 80 -13.20 -23.97 -15.86
C MET A 80 -13.40 -24.54 -17.27
N LYS A 81 -12.68 -24.02 -18.27
CA LYS A 81 -12.74 -24.57 -19.65
C LYS A 81 -12.23 -26.00 -19.69
N ASP A 82 -11.13 -26.29 -19.01
CA ASP A 82 -10.57 -27.64 -18.96
C ASP A 82 -11.55 -28.63 -18.30
N MET A 83 -12.23 -28.22 -17.23
CA MET A 83 -13.29 -29.03 -16.60
C MET A 83 -14.50 -29.23 -17.53
N GLN A 84 -14.92 -28.21 -18.28
CA GLN A 84 -16.00 -28.34 -19.26
C GLN A 84 -15.64 -29.33 -20.37
N HIS A 85 -14.40 -29.24 -20.89
CA HIS A 85 -13.90 -30.19 -21.89
C HIS A 85 -13.82 -31.61 -21.34
N LEU A 86 -13.36 -31.77 -20.10
CA LEU A 86 -13.33 -33.08 -19.43
C LEU A 86 -14.74 -33.66 -19.26
N ALA A 87 -15.68 -32.86 -18.77
CA ALA A 87 -17.07 -33.27 -18.60
C ALA A 87 -17.71 -33.70 -19.94
N ALA A 88 -17.49 -32.92 -21.00
CA ALA A 88 -17.96 -33.28 -22.35
C ALA A 88 -17.36 -34.61 -22.81
N LYS A 89 -16.05 -34.82 -22.62
CA LYS A 89 -15.37 -36.07 -23.00
C LYS A 89 -15.89 -37.28 -22.21
N VAL A 90 -16.20 -37.11 -20.92
CA VAL A 90 -16.81 -38.17 -20.10
C VAL A 90 -18.19 -38.52 -20.64
N LEU A 91 -19.02 -37.52 -20.98
CA LEU A 91 -20.34 -37.76 -21.57
C LEU A 91 -20.25 -38.48 -22.92
N THR A 92 -19.32 -38.10 -23.80
CA THR A 92 -19.13 -38.78 -25.09
C THR A 92 -18.64 -40.22 -24.91
N LEU A 93 -17.67 -40.46 -24.02
CA LEU A 93 -17.19 -41.81 -23.72
C LEU A 93 -18.28 -42.69 -23.12
N HIS A 94 -19.13 -42.12 -22.27
CA HIS A 94 -20.29 -42.82 -21.71
C HIS A 94 -21.29 -43.19 -22.80
N SER A 95 -21.61 -42.26 -23.72
CA SER A 95 -22.48 -42.52 -24.87
C SER A 95 -21.90 -43.60 -25.81
N ASP A 96 -20.61 -43.51 -26.16
CA ASP A 96 -19.91 -44.48 -27.01
C ASP A 96 -19.86 -45.87 -26.37
N ALA A 97 -19.57 -45.96 -25.06
CA ALA A 97 -19.61 -47.23 -24.34
C ALA A 97 -21.01 -47.84 -24.39
N ASN A 98 -22.05 -47.01 -24.25
CA ASN A 98 -23.42 -47.45 -24.22
C ASN A 98 -23.94 -47.93 -25.60
N THR A 99 -23.47 -47.35 -26.70
CA THR A 99 -23.81 -47.82 -28.07
C THR A 99 -23.12 -49.13 -28.45
N ARG A 100 -22.05 -49.53 -27.75
CA ARG A 100 -21.33 -50.79 -27.96
C ARG A 100 -21.85 -51.95 -27.10
N LEU A 101 -22.70 -51.68 -26.11
CA LEU A 101 -23.34 -52.71 -25.29
C LEU A 101 -24.48 -53.36 -26.08
N ASP A 102 -24.63 -54.68 -25.98
CA ASP A 102 -25.81 -55.35 -26.52
C ASP A 102 -27.07 -54.90 -25.74
N PRO A 103 -28.25 -54.91 -26.37
CA PRO A 103 -29.48 -54.38 -25.77
C PRO A 103 -29.86 -55.01 -24.42
N SER A 104 -29.49 -56.28 -24.19
CA SER A 104 -29.79 -56.96 -22.93
C SER A 104 -28.92 -56.42 -21.80
N THR A 105 -27.62 -56.26 -22.06
CA THR A 105 -26.64 -55.74 -21.10
C THR A 105 -26.91 -54.28 -20.77
N ALA A 106 -27.22 -53.44 -21.77
CA ALA A 106 -27.62 -52.06 -21.56
C ALA A 106 -28.83 -51.94 -20.61
N SER A 107 -29.84 -52.83 -20.76
CA SER A 107 -31.04 -52.85 -19.89
C SER A 107 -30.76 -53.25 -18.44
N ILE A 108 -29.68 -54.00 -18.18
CA ILE A 108 -29.26 -54.41 -16.83
C ILE A 108 -28.58 -53.24 -16.13
N PHE A 109 -27.72 -52.50 -16.83
CA PHE A 109 -27.05 -51.32 -16.29
C PHE A 109 -28.05 -50.19 -15.98
N ALA A 110 -29.01 -49.94 -16.89
CA ALA A 110 -30.10 -48.99 -16.66
C ALA A 110 -30.89 -49.29 -15.38
N ARG A 111 -31.27 -50.57 -15.17
CA ARG A 111 -31.98 -51.02 -13.96
C ARG A 111 -31.20 -50.85 -12.66
N ARG A 112 -29.86 -50.86 -12.72
CA ARG A 112 -28.98 -50.65 -11.56
C ARG A 112 -28.67 -49.17 -11.30
N GLY A 113 -29.34 -48.25 -12.01
CA GLY A 113 -29.15 -46.81 -11.85
C GLY A 113 -27.91 -46.25 -12.57
N TRP A 114 -27.25 -47.07 -13.40
CA TRP A 114 -26.17 -46.62 -14.28
C TRP A 114 -26.83 -46.12 -15.56
N ASN A 115 -27.04 -44.81 -15.62
CA ASN A 115 -27.95 -44.15 -16.53
C ASN A 115 -27.58 -44.39 -18.02
N THR A 116 -28.49 -44.93 -18.82
CA THR A 116 -28.31 -45.12 -20.28
C THR A 116 -29.15 -44.18 -21.12
N GLU A 117 -29.92 -43.27 -20.50
CA GLU A 117 -30.79 -42.32 -21.20
C GLU A 117 -30.77 -40.93 -20.52
N THR A 118 -29.61 -40.28 -20.47
CA THR A 118 -29.55 -38.82 -20.24
C THR A 118 -29.18 -38.14 -21.54
N GLY A 119 -30.17 -38.03 -22.43
CA GLY A 119 -30.00 -37.44 -23.75
C GLY A 119 -31.31 -37.07 -24.44
N ARG A 120 -32.36 -36.70 -23.68
CA ARG A 120 -33.54 -36.03 -24.23
C ARG A 120 -34.04 -34.92 -23.30
N SER A 121 -33.59 -33.71 -23.59
CA SER A 121 -34.32 -32.44 -23.43
C SER A 121 -33.77 -31.49 -24.48
#